data_AF-A0A951YC39-F1
#
_entry.id   AF-A0A951YC39-F1
#
_cell.length_a   1.000
_cell.length_b   1.000
_cell.length_c   1.000
_cell.angle_alpha   90.00
_cell.angle_beta   90.00
_cell.angle_gamma   90.00
#
_symmetry.space_group_name_H-M   'P 1'
#
loop_
_entity.id
_entity.type
_entity.pdbx_description
1 polymer ?
#
loop_
_entity_poly.entity_id
_entity_poly.type
_entity_poly.pdbx_seq_one_letter_code
_entity_poly.pdbx_strand_id
1 'polypeptide(L)'
;MRLLTCIILLLAHYVAFCQTASMKDGKVYSDDKIYCYYKESGKRISTMTLESGGDIMNPLSYPEANNDSFKDYAFGGEYRQFIMAKAKVLASPKEAFMVYYYTISIDGMQRELNIRYHPLLIRTLAQDIVKYDVVQNGFLNEKNAQKLLDQWEDKSNILTRHKLERGIISNYNSSTGKGRERPSSINIRIEGARIYKDDSLYAVYELDKHLGSGNTWGSRKGSNLYKISSPGGNLLGWVSVPILRSSFFLLPAGEKESLAVVTTDRDEQKIIASAVKVLIVHNAAKQAAK
;
A
#
# COMPACT_ATOMS: atom_id res chain seq x y z
N MET A 1 -35.99 -44.35 -9.50
CA MET A 1 -34.66 -44.60 -8.90
C MET A 1 -33.46 -44.25 -9.77
N ARG A 2 -33.53 -44.27 -11.12
CA ARG A 2 -32.37 -43.93 -11.98
C ARG A 2 -32.01 -42.44 -12.09
N LEU A 3 -32.97 -41.53 -11.85
CA LEU A 3 -32.72 -40.08 -11.91
C LEU A 3 -31.97 -39.55 -10.68
N LEU A 4 -32.22 -40.14 -9.51
CA LEU A 4 -31.63 -39.70 -8.24
C LEU A 4 -30.13 -40.02 -8.17
N THR A 5 -29.72 -41.17 -8.71
CA THR A 5 -28.32 -41.57 -8.80
C THR A 5 -27.51 -40.70 -9.76
N CYS A 6 -28.09 -40.24 -10.88
CA CYS A 6 -27.42 -39.31 -11.78
C CYS A 6 -27.18 -37.93 -11.16
N ILE A 7 -28.13 -37.42 -10.36
CA ILE A 7 -28.01 -36.12 -9.67
C ILE A 7 -26.94 -36.19 -8.57
N ILE A 8 -26.86 -37.30 -7.82
CA ILE A 8 -25.83 -37.50 -6.79
C ILE A 8 -24.43 -37.67 -7.41
N LEU A 9 -24.30 -38.35 -8.56
CA LEU A 9 -23.03 -38.45 -9.29
C LEU A 9 -22.59 -37.10 -9.88
N LEU A 10 -23.52 -36.29 -10.40
CA LEU A 10 -23.25 -34.92 -10.85
C LEU A 10 -22.84 -34.02 -9.68
N LEU A 11 -23.51 -34.10 -8.54
CA LEU A 11 -23.14 -33.37 -7.32
C LEU A 11 -21.79 -33.83 -6.75
N ALA A 12 -21.46 -35.12 -6.79
CA ALA A 12 -20.16 -35.62 -6.36
C ALA A 12 -19.00 -35.11 -7.25
N HIS A 13 -19.23 -34.92 -8.55
CA HIS A 13 -18.26 -34.28 -9.46
C HIS A 13 -18.10 -32.77 -9.20
N TYR A 14 -19.15 -32.10 -8.73
CA TYR A 14 -19.08 -30.69 -8.32
C TYR A 14 -18.42 -30.52 -6.93
N VAL A 15 -18.62 -31.47 -6.00
CA VAL A 15 -17.98 -31.45 -4.67
C VAL A 15 -16.49 -31.82 -4.76
N ALA A 16 -16.08 -32.61 -5.76
CA ALA A 16 -14.66 -32.87 -6.07
C ALA A 16 -13.91 -31.64 -6.64
N PHE A 17 -14.58 -30.54 -6.94
CA PHE A 17 -13.97 -29.32 -7.51
C PHE A 17 -13.71 -28.18 -6.51
N CYS A 18 -13.84 -28.46 -5.21
CA CYS A 18 -13.38 -27.57 -4.16
C CYS A 18 -12.16 -28.19 -3.48
N GLN A 19 -11.05 -28.29 -4.19
CA GLN A 19 -9.75 -28.54 -3.55
C GLN A 19 -9.51 -27.40 -2.57
N THR A 20 -9.69 -27.68 -1.28
CA THR A 20 -9.55 -26.70 -0.22
C THR A 20 -8.08 -26.51 0.05
N ALA A 21 -7.41 -25.76 -0.82
CA ALA A 21 -6.01 -25.47 -0.58
C ALA A 21 -5.88 -24.67 0.73
N SER A 22 -4.94 -25.09 1.57
CA SER A 22 -4.62 -24.43 2.84
C SER A 22 -3.16 -23.96 2.83
N MET A 23 -2.90 -22.79 3.42
CA MET A 23 -1.56 -22.24 3.55
C MET A 23 -1.13 -22.36 5.01
N LYS A 24 -0.03 -23.07 5.26
CA LYS A 24 0.52 -23.24 6.61
C LYS A 24 2.02 -23.49 6.53
N ASP A 25 2.79 -22.97 7.48
CA ASP A 25 4.21 -23.28 7.66
C ASP A 25 5.07 -23.10 6.37
N GLY A 26 4.78 -22.06 5.58
CA GLY A 26 5.49 -21.77 4.32
C GLY A 26 5.15 -22.71 3.16
N LYS A 27 4.09 -23.51 3.28
CA LYS A 27 3.64 -24.48 2.29
C LYS A 27 2.16 -24.28 1.94
N VAL A 28 1.85 -24.56 0.69
CA VAL A 28 0.48 -24.66 0.18
C VAL A 28 0.15 -26.15 0.09
N TYR A 29 -0.87 -26.57 0.80
CA TYR A 29 -1.36 -27.94 0.82
C TYR A 29 -2.60 -28.08 -0.05
N SER A 30 -2.71 -29.20 -0.75
CA SER A 30 -3.96 -29.72 -1.30
C SER A 30 -4.15 -31.10 -0.70
N ASP A 31 -5.23 -31.29 0.04
CA ASP A 31 -5.41 -32.42 0.96
C ASP A 31 -4.19 -32.53 1.91
N ASP A 32 -3.50 -33.67 1.95
CA ASP A 32 -2.31 -33.90 2.78
C ASP A 32 -0.98 -33.75 2.02
N LYS A 33 -1.00 -33.27 0.77
CA LYS A 33 0.20 -33.14 -0.08
C LYS A 33 0.63 -31.69 -0.19
N ILE A 34 1.95 -31.48 -0.12
CA ILE A 34 2.56 -30.19 -0.43
C ILE A 34 2.44 -29.99 -1.93
N TYR A 35 1.71 -28.95 -2.32
CA TYR A 35 1.54 -28.55 -3.71
C TYR A 35 2.67 -27.60 -4.14
N CYS A 36 2.89 -26.54 -3.36
CA CYS A 36 3.98 -25.61 -3.59
C CYS A 36 4.45 -24.96 -2.29
N TYR A 37 5.56 -24.23 -2.36
CA TYR A 37 6.10 -23.46 -1.26
C TYR A 37 5.74 -21.98 -1.43
N TYR A 38 5.55 -21.28 -0.31
CA TYR A 38 5.38 -19.84 -0.31
C TYR A 38 6.29 -19.18 0.72
N LYS A 39 6.70 -17.95 0.41
CA LYS A 39 7.50 -17.10 1.30
C LYS A 39 6.82 -15.75 1.45
N GLU A 40 6.69 -15.31 2.70
CA GLU A 40 6.29 -13.95 3.03
C GLU A 40 7.55 -13.09 3.23
N SER A 41 7.48 -11.84 2.79
CA SER A 41 8.53 -10.86 3.03
C SER A 41 7.96 -9.47 3.23
N GLY A 42 8.66 -8.66 4.03
CA GLY A 42 8.18 -7.36 4.46
C GLY A 42 7.94 -7.29 5.96
N LYS A 43 8.08 -6.09 6.50
CA LYS A 43 7.81 -5.80 7.90
C LYS A 43 6.60 -4.89 7.97
N ARG A 44 5.84 -4.97 9.07
CA ARG A 44 4.87 -3.93 9.40
C ARG A 44 5.59 -2.60 9.41
N ILE A 45 5.18 -1.67 8.55
CA ILE A 45 5.58 -0.29 8.72
C ILE A 45 4.60 0.30 9.72
N SER A 46 4.98 0.37 10.99
CA SER A 46 4.19 1.00 12.05
C SER A 46 4.23 2.51 11.82
N THR A 47 3.51 3.00 10.84
CA THR A 47 3.54 4.43 10.55
C THR A 47 2.60 5.23 11.44
N MET A 48 1.67 4.59 12.14
CA MET A 48 0.64 5.29 12.90
C MET A 48 0.28 4.53 14.16
N THR A 49 0.56 5.11 15.32
CA THR A 49 -0.07 4.72 16.57
C THR A 49 -1.54 5.09 16.42
N LEU A 50 -2.39 4.08 16.15
CA LEU A 50 -3.84 4.24 16.22
C LEU A 50 -4.22 4.34 17.70
N GLU A 51 -3.92 5.48 18.34
CA GLU A 51 -4.42 5.75 19.68
C GLU A 51 -5.94 5.90 19.59
N SER A 52 -6.62 4.82 19.98
CA SER A 52 -8.00 4.79 20.48
C SER A 52 -8.94 5.83 19.88
N GLY A 53 -9.59 5.49 18.77
CA GLY A 53 -10.63 6.32 18.17
C GLY A 53 -11.70 5.45 17.52
N GLY A 54 -12.80 5.27 18.24
CA GLY A 54 -13.99 4.55 17.76
C GLY A 54 -14.48 5.01 16.38
N ASP A 55 -14.98 4.01 15.66
CA ASP A 55 -15.47 4.01 14.28
C ASP A 55 -14.45 4.28 13.17
N ILE A 56 -13.52 3.33 13.05
CA ILE A 56 -12.82 2.99 11.80
C ILE A 56 -13.63 1.85 11.16
N MET A 57 -14.77 2.19 10.56
CA MET A 57 -15.71 1.22 9.95
C MET A 57 -14.94 0.24 9.03
N ASN A 58 -14.97 -1.01 9.48
CA ASN A 58 -14.34 -2.22 8.94
C ASN A 58 -12.80 -2.28 8.98
N PRO A 59 -12.18 -2.79 10.06
CA PRO A 59 -10.75 -3.11 10.10
C PRO A 59 -10.31 -4.06 8.98
N LEU A 60 -11.21 -4.83 8.34
CA LEU A 60 -10.90 -5.68 7.19
C LEU A 60 -10.64 -4.91 5.88
N SER A 61 -10.96 -3.61 5.83
CA SER A 61 -10.72 -2.76 4.67
C SER A 61 -9.29 -2.21 4.61
N TYR A 62 -8.54 -2.26 5.72
CA TYR A 62 -7.24 -1.59 5.85
C TYR A 62 -6.18 -2.53 6.40
N PRO A 63 -5.15 -2.85 5.62
CA PRO A 63 -4.14 -3.80 6.04
C PRO A 63 -3.29 -3.35 7.24
N GLU A 64 -3.16 -2.04 7.49
CA GLU A 64 -2.41 -1.51 8.64
C GLU A 64 -3.07 -1.79 9.99
N ALA A 65 -4.37 -2.02 10.03
CA ALA A 65 -5.12 -2.33 11.25
C ALA A 65 -5.01 -3.83 11.61
N ASN A 66 -4.85 -4.69 10.60
CA ASN A 66 -4.78 -6.15 10.76
C ASN A 66 -3.32 -6.60 10.62
N ASN A 67 -2.60 -6.47 11.74
CA ASN A 67 -1.16 -6.68 12.02
C ASN A 67 -0.29 -7.63 11.16
N ASP A 68 -0.83 -8.44 10.24
CA ASP A 68 -0.08 -9.46 9.50
C ASP A 68 -0.45 -9.69 8.01
N SER A 69 -1.43 -8.99 7.44
CA SER A 69 -2.07 -9.45 6.19
C SER A 69 -1.60 -8.81 4.87
N PHE A 70 -0.73 -7.79 4.91
CA PHE A 70 -0.25 -7.09 3.70
C PHE A 70 1.27 -7.09 3.60
N LYS A 71 1.77 -8.17 3.02
CA LYS A 71 3.18 -8.52 2.88
C LYS A 71 3.45 -8.88 1.43
N ASP A 72 4.69 -8.89 1.00
CA ASP A 72 5.03 -9.44 -0.31
C ASP A 72 5.00 -10.97 -0.21
N TYR A 73 4.36 -11.63 -1.16
CA TYR A 73 4.29 -13.09 -1.24
C TYR A 73 5.00 -13.59 -2.49
N ALA A 74 5.75 -14.68 -2.35
CA ALA A 74 6.29 -15.43 -3.46
C ALA A 74 5.86 -16.89 -3.37
N PHE A 75 5.43 -17.48 -4.49
CA PHE A 75 5.05 -18.88 -4.61
C PHE A 75 5.94 -19.59 -5.62
N GLY A 76 6.25 -20.84 -5.36
CA GLY A 76 6.92 -21.69 -6.34
C GLY A 76 7.39 -23.04 -5.79
N GLY A 77 8.43 -23.59 -6.41
CA GLY A 77 9.12 -24.76 -5.91
C GLY A 77 9.96 -24.44 -4.66
N GLU A 78 10.54 -25.46 -4.05
CA GLU A 78 11.34 -25.35 -2.82
C GLU A 78 12.50 -24.36 -2.97
N TYR A 79 13.13 -24.35 -4.14
CA TYR A 79 14.34 -23.57 -4.43
C TYR A 79 14.13 -22.49 -5.51
N ARG A 80 12.92 -22.37 -6.09
CA ARG A 80 12.63 -21.44 -7.18
C ARG A 80 11.25 -20.81 -7.04
N GLN A 81 11.21 -19.49 -7.10
CA GLN A 81 9.96 -18.71 -7.09
C GLN A 81 9.49 -18.49 -8.52
N PHE A 82 8.19 -18.62 -8.77
CA PHE A 82 7.58 -18.42 -10.08
C PHE A 82 6.52 -17.31 -10.07
N ILE A 83 5.80 -17.13 -8.96
CA ILE A 83 4.73 -16.15 -8.86
C ILE A 83 5.07 -15.20 -7.73
N MET A 84 5.04 -13.90 -7.98
CA MET A 84 5.27 -12.87 -6.98
C MET A 84 4.06 -11.95 -6.88
N ALA A 85 3.55 -11.75 -5.66
CA ALA A 85 2.57 -10.73 -5.34
C ALA A 85 3.23 -9.65 -4.48
N LYS A 86 3.55 -8.50 -5.08
CA LYS A 86 4.20 -7.37 -4.41
C LYS A 86 3.16 -6.39 -3.88
N ALA A 87 3.21 -6.11 -2.58
CA ALA A 87 2.33 -5.16 -1.93
C ALA A 87 2.72 -3.73 -2.33
N LYS A 88 1.75 -2.98 -2.86
CA LYS A 88 1.92 -1.60 -3.31
C LYS A 88 0.81 -0.70 -2.80
N VAL A 89 1.12 0.58 -2.73
CA VAL A 89 0.19 1.63 -2.37
C VAL A 89 0.16 2.68 -3.47
N LEU A 90 -1.05 3.05 -3.87
CA LEU A 90 -1.33 4.14 -4.80
C LEU A 90 -2.01 5.29 -4.06
N ALA A 91 -1.53 6.51 -4.31
CA ALA A 91 -2.21 7.74 -3.96
C ALA A 91 -2.50 8.54 -5.24
N SER A 92 -3.73 9.03 -5.41
CA SER A 92 -4.13 9.78 -6.59
C SER A 92 -5.12 10.88 -6.21
N PRO A 93 -5.14 12.02 -6.93
CA PRO A 93 -6.14 13.08 -6.71
C PRO A 93 -7.60 12.61 -6.78
N LYS A 94 -7.88 11.50 -7.48
CA LYS A 94 -9.25 10.97 -7.64
C LYS A 94 -9.70 10.07 -6.50
N GLU A 95 -8.78 9.58 -5.68
CA GLU A 95 -9.08 8.65 -4.59
C GLU A 95 -8.99 9.41 -3.29
N ALA A 96 -10.09 9.49 -2.54
CA ALA A 96 -10.13 10.20 -1.27
C ALA A 96 -9.24 9.54 -0.19
N PHE A 97 -8.93 8.25 -0.35
CA PHE A 97 -8.08 7.44 0.51
C PHE A 97 -7.00 6.77 -0.31
N MET A 98 -5.94 6.31 0.34
CA MET A 98 -4.94 5.49 -0.34
C MET A 98 -5.54 4.16 -0.81
N VAL A 99 -5.00 3.65 -1.91
CA VAL A 99 -5.41 2.38 -2.51
C VAL A 99 -4.30 1.36 -2.31
N TYR A 100 -4.56 0.36 -1.49
CA TYR A 100 -3.70 -0.82 -1.30
C TYR A 100 -4.00 -1.84 -2.37
N TYR A 101 -2.95 -2.41 -2.96
CA TYR A 101 -3.11 -3.40 -4.02
C TYR A 101 -1.87 -4.28 -4.13
N TYR A 102 -2.04 -5.44 -4.75
CA TYR A 102 -0.94 -6.31 -5.13
C TYR A 102 -0.65 -6.16 -6.62
N THR A 103 0.61 -6.04 -6.99
CA THR A 103 1.06 -6.37 -8.35
C THR A 103 1.47 -7.84 -8.36
N ILE A 104 0.75 -8.67 -9.11
CA ILE A 104 1.03 -10.09 -9.31
C ILE A 104 1.76 -10.25 -10.64
N SER A 105 2.96 -10.81 -10.59
CA SER A 105 3.79 -11.15 -11.75
C SER A 105 4.09 -12.65 -11.74
N ILE A 106 4.13 -13.26 -12.92
CA ILE A 106 4.48 -14.68 -13.09
C ILE A 106 5.74 -14.77 -13.98
N ASP A 107 6.71 -15.58 -13.59
CA ASP A 107 7.94 -15.86 -14.34
C ASP A 107 7.60 -16.34 -15.76
N GLY A 108 8.36 -15.89 -16.74
CA GLY A 108 8.09 -16.16 -18.16
C GLY A 108 6.89 -15.42 -18.78
N MET A 109 6.09 -14.70 -18.00
CA MET A 109 4.93 -13.95 -18.50
C MET A 109 5.23 -12.45 -18.64
N GLN A 110 4.92 -11.85 -19.78
CA GLN A 110 5.12 -10.41 -20.02
C GLN A 110 3.99 -9.51 -19.48
N ARG A 111 3.14 -10.04 -18.59
CA ARG A 111 1.95 -9.34 -18.07
C ARG A 111 1.96 -9.33 -16.54
N GLU A 112 1.51 -8.22 -15.96
CA GLU A 112 1.31 -8.08 -14.52
C GLU A 112 -0.16 -7.74 -14.23
N LEU A 113 -0.71 -8.32 -13.17
CA LEU A 113 -2.06 -7.99 -12.68
C LEU A 113 -1.97 -7.08 -11.47
N ASN A 114 -2.71 -5.98 -11.47
CA ASN A 114 -2.77 -5.05 -10.35
C ASN A 114 -4.12 -5.16 -9.68
N ILE A 115 -4.20 -5.70 -8.47
CA ILE A 115 -5.47 -6.10 -7.86
C ILE A 115 -5.61 -5.46 -6.50
N ARG A 116 -6.72 -4.73 -6.31
CA ARG A 116 -7.01 -4.07 -5.03
C ARG A 116 -7.01 -5.08 -3.89
N TYR A 117 -6.36 -4.71 -2.80
CA TYR A 117 -6.18 -5.56 -1.63
C TYR A 117 -7.52 -6.03 -1.05
N HIS A 118 -7.54 -7.29 -0.63
CA HIS A 118 -8.59 -7.91 0.16
C HIS A 118 -7.94 -8.94 1.11
N PRO A 119 -8.39 -9.10 2.37
CA PRO A 119 -7.75 -10.00 3.33
C PRO A 119 -7.62 -11.46 2.88
N LEU A 120 -8.56 -11.93 2.05
CA LEU A 120 -8.54 -13.29 1.51
C LEU A 120 -7.78 -13.43 0.18
N LEU A 121 -7.31 -12.34 -0.43
CA LEU A 121 -6.79 -12.34 -1.80
C LEU A 121 -5.65 -13.33 -2.00
N ILE A 122 -4.67 -13.35 -1.09
CA ILE A 122 -3.50 -14.23 -1.19
C ILE A 122 -3.89 -15.70 -0.97
N ARG A 123 -4.84 -15.96 -0.07
CA ARG A 123 -5.40 -17.31 0.12
C ARG A 123 -6.13 -17.77 -1.15
N THR A 124 -6.93 -16.91 -1.77
CA THR A 124 -7.60 -17.20 -3.04
C THR A 124 -6.59 -17.42 -4.16
N LEU A 125 -5.49 -16.65 -4.21
CA LEU A 125 -4.41 -16.87 -5.16
C LEU A 125 -3.79 -18.26 -4.99
N ALA A 126 -3.48 -18.66 -3.76
CA ALA A 126 -2.96 -20.00 -3.48
C ALA A 126 -3.94 -21.10 -3.88
N GLN A 127 -5.23 -20.93 -3.59
CA GLN A 127 -6.27 -21.87 -4.01
C GLN A 127 -6.39 -21.97 -5.54
N ASP A 128 -6.34 -20.85 -6.25
CA ASP A 128 -6.41 -20.85 -7.71
C ASP A 128 -5.13 -21.46 -8.33
N ILE A 129 -3.95 -21.25 -7.72
CA ILE A 129 -2.69 -21.92 -8.12
C ILE A 129 -2.83 -23.44 -8.07
N VAL A 130 -3.44 -23.98 -7.00
CA VAL A 130 -3.71 -25.43 -6.87
C VAL A 130 -4.77 -25.87 -7.88
N LYS A 131 -5.91 -25.18 -7.93
CA LYS A 131 -7.07 -25.52 -8.78
C LYS A 131 -6.70 -25.61 -10.26
N TYR A 132 -5.87 -24.69 -10.76
CA TYR A 132 -5.48 -24.67 -12.17
C TYR A 132 -4.23 -25.49 -12.47
N ASP A 133 -3.68 -26.18 -11.49
CA ASP A 133 -2.43 -26.92 -11.59
C ASP A 133 -1.26 -26.08 -12.15
N VAL A 134 -1.00 -24.91 -11.55
CA VAL A 134 -0.04 -23.93 -12.05
C VAL A 134 1.41 -24.30 -11.71
N VAL A 135 1.65 -24.98 -10.59
CA VAL A 135 2.98 -25.45 -10.17
C VAL A 135 2.97 -26.96 -10.08
N GLN A 136 3.54 -27.62 -11.08
CA GLN A 136 3.53 -29.08 -11.19
C GLN A 136 4.94 -29.64 -10.99
N ASN A 137 5.11 -30.59 -10.07
CA ASN A 137 6.40 -31.23 -9.77
C ASN A 137 7.54 -30.21 -9.49
N GLY A 138 7.22 -29.07 -8.89
CA GLY A 138 8.19 -28.01 -8.59
C GLY A 138 8.55 -27.09 -9.77
N PHE A 139 7.85 -27.20 -10.90
CA PHE A 139 8.04 -26.36 -12.08
C PHE A 139 6.77 -25.54 -12.40
N LEU A 140 6.94 -24.40 -13.06
CA LEU A 140 5.82 -23.60 -13.57
C LEU A 140 5.22 -24.27 -14.81
N ASN A 141 3.91 -24.48 -14.80
CA ASN A 141 3.15 -24.85 -15.98
C ASN A 141 2.63 -23.58 -16.67
N GLU A 142 3.35 -23.09 -17.68
CA GLU A 142 3.06 -21.82 -18.37
C GLU A 142 1.65 -21.76 -18.96
N LYS A 143 1.16 -22.86 -19.54
CA LYS A 143 -0.20 -22.92 -20.13
C LYS A 143 -1.27 -22.70 -19.06
N ASN A 144 -1.10 -23.30 -17.89
CA ASN A 144 -2.05 -23.15 -16.79
C ASN A 144 -1.89 -21.81 -16.07
N ALA A 145 -0.66 -21.29 -15.98
CA ALA A 145 -0.39 -19.95 -15.50
C ALA A 145 -1.08 -18.88 -16.36
N GLN A 146 -1.07 -19.03 -17.69
CA GLN A 146 -1.79 -18.13 -18.59
C GLN A 146 -3.30 -18.16 -18.32
N LYS A 147 -3.89 -19.35 -18.14
CA LYS A 147 -5.31 -19.47 -17.77
C LYS A 147 -5.62 -18.80 -16.43
N LEU A 148 -4.75 -18.94 -15.42
CA LEU A 148 -4.88 -18.26 -14.15
C LEU A 148 -4.93 -16.74 -14.35
N LEU A 149 -4.02 -16.19 -15.17
CA LEU A 149 -3.97 -14.76 -15.46
C LEU A 149 -5.25 -14.29 -16.16
N ASP A 150 -5.71 -14.99 -17.18
CA ASP A 150 -6.92 -14.65 -17.93
C ASP A 150 -8.15 -14.62 -16.99
N GLN A 151 -8.28 -15.62 -16.12
CA GLN A 151 -9.37 -15.68 -15.13
C GLN A 151 -9.31 -14.56 -14.08
N TRP A 152 -8.11 -14.10 -13.75
CA TRP A 152 -7.93 -13.03 -12.75
C TRP A 152 -8.10 -11.64 -13.35
N GLU A 153 -7.82 -11.47 -14.64
CA GLU A 153 -8.02 -10.21 -15.37
C GLU A 153 -9.49 -9.78 -15.42
N ASP A 154 -10.41 -10.75 -15.44
CA ASP A 154 -11.86 -10.50 -15.46
C ASP A 154 -12.45 -10.15 -14.08
N LYS A 155 -11.64 -10.15 -13.00
CA LYS A 155 -12.13 -9.83 -11.64
C LYS A 155 -12.39 -8.34 -11.48
N SER A 156 -13.51 -7.99 -10.83
CA SER A 156 -13.99 -6.60 -10.66
C SER A 156 -13.07 -5.68 -9.83
N ASN A 157 -12.07 -6.23 -9.13
CA ASN A 157 -11.12 -5.50 -8.30
C ASN A 157 -9.76 -5.23 -8.99
N ILE A 158 -9.65 -5.49 -10.30
CA ILE A 158 -8.49 -5.13 -11.11
C ILE A 158 -8.36 -3.59 -11.21
N LEU A 159 -7.14 -3.10 -11.03
CA LEU A 159 -6.75 -1.72 -11.27
C LEU A 159 -6.16 -1.60 -12.67
N THR A 160 -6.79 -0.79 -13.52
CA THR A 160 -6.31 -0.56 -14.88
C THR A 160 -5.03 0.26 -14.89
N ARG A 161 -4.18 0.06 -15.91
CA ARG A 161 -2.93 0.84 -16.08
C ARG A 161 -3.17 2.35 -16.06
N HIS A 162 -4.21 2.81 -16.73
CA HIS A 162 -4.61 4.21 -16.74
C HIS A 162 -4.98 4.77 -15.35
N LYS A 163 -5.51 3.92 -14.45
CA LYS A 163 -5.76 4.31 -13.05
C LYS A 163 -4.45 4.47 -12.27
N LEU A 164 -3.46 3.63 -12.56
CA LEU A 164 -2.14 3.66 -11.93
C LEU A 164 -1.27 4.85 -12.38
N GLU A 165 -1.31 5.20 -13.67
CA GLU A 165 -0.51 6.30 -14.25
C GLU A 165 -0.87 7.70 -13.70
N ARG A 166 -2.05 7.84 -13.11
CA ARG A 166 -2.58 9.11 -12.59
C ARG A 166 -2.25 9.36 -11.11
N GLY A 167 -1.34 8.58 -10.53
CA GLY A 167 -1.02 8.69 -9.12
C GLY A 167 0.45 8.41 -8.80
N ILE A 168 0.76 8.57 -7.53
CA ILE A 168 2.05 8.21 -6.94
C ILE A 168 1.92 6.78 -6.45
N ILE A 169 2.88 5.93 -6.83
CA ILE A 169 2.93 4.53 -6.44
C ILE A 169 4.19 4.29 -5.62
N SER A 170 4.06 3.58 -4.50
CA SER A 170 5.18 3.07 -3.72
C SER A 170 5.02 1.59 -3.44
N ASN A 171 6.15 0.88 -3.36
CA ASN A 171 6.17 -0.44 -2.75
C ASN A 171 5.91 -0.27 -1.26
N TYR A 172 5.05 -1.12 -0.71
CA TYR A 172 4.71 -1.09 0.70
C TYR A 172 5.83 -1.67 1.54
N ASN A 173 6.44 -2.79 1.11
CA ASN A 173 7.43 -3.53 1.90
C ASN A 173 8.90 -3.29 1.52
N SER A 174 9.18 -2.36 0.61
CA SER A 174 10.57 -2.03 0.32
C SER A 174 11.19 -1.34 1.53
N SER A 175 12.06 -2.05 2.24
CA SER A 175 13.08 -1.40 3.07
C SER A 175 13.77 -0.37 2.20
N THR A 176 13.89 0.87 2.69
CA THR A 176 14.67 1.94 2.06
C THR A 176 16.13 1.53 1.96
N GLY A 177 16.44 0.74 0.94
CA GLY A 177 17.78 0.31 0.57
C GLY A 177 17.89 0.51 -0.93
N LYS A 178 18.44 1.68 -1.31
CA LYS A 178 18.70 2.12 -2.69
C LYS A 178 17.44 2.36 -3.53
N GLY A 179 16.68 3.38 -3.15
CA GLY A 179 15.85 4.09 -4.12
C GLY A 179 16.78 4.72 -5.17
N ARG A 180 16.49 4.49 -6.45
CA ARG A 180 17.09 5.20 -7.58
C ARG A 180 17.28 6.68 -7.22
N GLU A 181 18.45 7.23 -7.53
CA GLU A 181 18.73 8.66 -7.46
C GLU A 181 17.60 9.41 -8.18
N ARG A 182 16.69 9.97 -7.38
CA ARG A 182 15.73 10.96 -7.87
C ARG A 182 16.52 12.25 -8.11
N PRO A 183 16.17 13.04 -9.15
CA PRO A 183 16.88 14.26 -9.52
C PRO A 183 17.06 15.15 -8.29
N SER A 184 18.21 15.83 -8.19
CA SER A 184 18.75 16.62 -7.07
C SER A 184 17.67 17.16 -6.12
N SER A 185 17.10 16.29 -5.30
CA SER A 185 15.94 16.64 -4.51
C SER A 185 16.42 17.36 -3.28
N ILE A 186 15.75 18.44 -2.89
CA ILE A 186 15.99 19.13 -1.61
C ILE A 186 16.12 18.05 -0.52
N ASN A 187 17.31 17.94 0.06
CA ASN A 187 17.61 16.91 1.04
C ASN A 187 17.09 17.37 2.39
N ILE A 188 16.05 16.69 2.89
CA ILE A 188 15.45 16.97 4.19
C ILE A 188 15.68 15.76 5.09
N ARG A 189 16.35 16.00 6.21
CA ARG A 189 16.56 15.03 7.29
C ARG A 189 15.80 15.51 8.53
N ILE A 190 15.15 14.60 9.23
CA ILE A 190 14.43 14.88 10.47
C ILE A 190 15.10 14.13 11.62
N GLU A 191 15.35 14.83 12.73
CA GLU A 191 15.83 14.23 13.99
C GLU A 191 15.01 14.78 15.16
N GLY A 192 14.15 13.93 15.73
CA GLY A 192 13.12 14.39 16.66
C GLY A 192 12.27 15.48 16.01
N ALA A 193 12.15 16.63 16.68
CA ALA A 193 11.42 17.80 16.18
C ALA A 193 12.23 18.69 15.20
N ARG A 194 13.52 18.38 14.96
CA ARG A 194 14.42 19.23 14.15
C ARG A 194 14.42 18.80 12.69
N ILE A 195 14.37 19.79 11.80
CA ILE A 195 14.38 19.62 10.35
C ILE A 195 15.66 20.23 9.81
N TYR A 196 16.49 19.40 9.16
CA TYR A 196 17.73 19.82 8.53
C TYR A 196 17.57 19.83 7.02
N LYS A 197 18.03 20.91 6.39
CA LYS A 197 18.19 21.04 4.94
C LYS A 197 19.68 21.13 4.66
N ASP A 198 20.21 20.20 3.86
CA ASP A 198 21.64 20.15 3.51
C ASP A 198 22.54 20.24 4.78
N ASP A 199 22.16 19.46 5.80
CA ASP A 199 22.77 19.37 7.14
C ASP A 199 22.76 20.63 8.02
N SER A 200 22.16 21.71 7.54
CA SER A 200 21.90 22.91 8.34
C SER A 200 20.51 22.88 8.95
N LEU A 201 20.37 23.29 10.22
CA LEU A 201 19.06 23.39 10.87
C LEU A 201 18.20 24.42 10.11
N TYR A 202 17.14 23.93 9.49
CA TYR A 202 16.24 24.75 8.67
C TYR A 202 14.98 25.14 9.41
N ALA A 203 14.43 24.22 10.21
CA ALA A 203 13.19 24.44 10.93
C ALA A 203 13.05 23.49 12.12
N VAL A 204 12.06 23.76 12.95
CA VAL A 204 11.53 22.83 13.94
C VAL A 204 10.03 22.65 13.70
N TYR A 205 9.52 21.46 14.00
CA TYR A 205 8.08 21.21 13.98
C TYR A 205 7.60 20.77 15.36
N GLU A 206 6.39 21.16 15.72
CA GLU A 206 5.76 20.72 16.95
C GLU A 206 4.25 20.55 16.77
N LEU A 207 3.66 19.65 17.55
CA LEU A 207 2.23 19.38 17.52
C LEU A 207 1.47 20.62 17.98
N ASP A 208 0.55 21.08 17.14
CA ASP A 208 -0.31 22.22 17.47
C ASP A 208 -1.53 21.73 18.26
N LYS A 209 -1.54 21.99 19.56
CA LYS A 209 -2.58 21.53 20.50
C LYS A 209 -3.84 22.39 20.50
N HIS A 210 -3.92 23.47 19.71
CA HIS A 210 -5.08 24.36 19.70
C HIS A 210 -6.35 23.74 19.07
N LEU A 211 -6.32 22.45 18.72
CA LEU A 211 -7.40 21.72 18.05
C LEU A 211 -8.32 20.92 18.98
N GLY A 212 -8.82 21.57 20.04
CA GLY A 212 -9.89 21.00 20.86
C GLY A 212 -11.28 21.05 20.21
N SER A 213 -11.53 21.95 19.25
CA SER A 213 -12.87 22.11 18.68
C SER A 213 -12.88 22.93 17.39
N GLY A 214 -13.12 22.26 16.25
CA GLY A 214 -13.71 22.89 15.06
C GLY A 214 -12.76 23.54 14.05
N ASN A 215 -12.76 22.96 12.85
CA ASN A 215 -12.45 23.60 11.56
C ASN A 215 -11.10 24.33 11.42
N THR A 216 -10.00 23.58 11.44
CA THR A 216 -8.89 23.90 10.53
C THR A 216 -9.09 23.19 9.18
N TRP A 217 -8.70 23.86 8.11
CA TRP A 217 -8.84 23.40 6.74
C TRP A 217 -8.24 22.00 6.56
N GLY A 218 -9.08 21.03 6.21
CA GLY A 218 -8.65 19.65 5.94
C GLY A 218 -8.36 18.78 7.17
N SER A 219 -8.45 19.29 8.41
CA SER A 219 -8.34 18.45 9.61
C SER A 219 -9.67 17.71 9.83
N ARG A 220 -9.68 16.39 9.63
CA ARG A 220 -10.80 15.51 10.01
C ARG A 220 -10.42 14.70 11.24
N LYS A 221 -11.41 14.09 11.91
CA LYS A 221 -11.20 13.09 12.98
C LYS A 221 -10.10 12.11 12.53
N GLY A 222 -9.00 12.02 13.29
CA GLY A 222 -7.83 11.22 12.93
C GLY A 222 -6.81 11.92 12.02
N SER A 223 -6.38 13.13 12.36
CA SER A 223 -5.23 13.82 11.73
C SER A 223 -4.49 14.65 12.79
N ASN A 224 -3.17 14.72 12.68
CA ASN A 224 -2.32 15.55 13.55
C ASN A 224 -1.96 16.85 12.82
N LEU A 225 -2.14 18.00 13.47
CA LEU A 225 -1.68 19.28 12.92
C LEU A 225 -0.33 19.63 13.52
N TYR A 226 0.64 19.90 12.66
CA TYR A 226 1.96 20.38 13.04
C TYR A 226 2.17 21.80 12.54
N LYS A 227 2.72 22.65 13.40
CA LYS A 227 3.26 23.94 12.98
C LYS A 227 4.76 23.78 12.72
N ILE A 228 5.24 24.38 11.64
CA ILE A 228 6.65 24.38 11.24
C ILE A 228 7.17 25.80 11.37
N SER A 229 8.20 25.99 12.17
CA SER A 229 8.80 27.30 12.46
C SER A 229 10.28 27.31 12.12
N SER A 230 10.80 28.46 11.68
CA SER A 230 12.24 28.66 11.49
C SER A 230 12.98 28.59 12.84
N PRO A 231 14.32 28.49 12.85
CA PRO A 231 15.09 28.46 14.10
C PRO A 231 14.93 29.75 14.92
N GLY A 232 14.59 30.86 14.28
CA GLY A 232 14.28 32.14 14.93
C GLY A 232 12.82 32.28 15.40
N GLY A 233 12.01 31.22 15.32
CA GLY A 233 10.62 31.22 15.80
C GLY A 233 9.57 31.78 14.82
N ASN A 234 9.97 32.16 13.60
CA ASN A 234 9.02 32.62 12.59
C ASN A 234 8.25 31.45 11.99
N LEU A 235 6.92 31.55 11.95
CA LEU A 235 6.09 30.53 11.33
C LEU A 235 6.38 30.42 9.83
N LEU A 236 6.61 29.19 9.37
CA LEU A 236 6.78 28.86 7.95
C LEU A 236 5.50 28.27 7.35
N GLY A 237 4.72 27.54 8.15
CA GLY A 237 3.41 27.03 7.76
C GLY A 237 2.88 25.95 8.70
N TRP A 238 1.69 25.46 8.39
CA TRP A 238 1.06 24.34 9.07
C TRP A 238 0.89 23.16 8.14
N VAL A 239 1.09 21.94 8.64
CA VAL A 239 0.85 20.69 7.93
C VAL A 239 -0.11 19.81 8.71
N SER A 240 -1.21 19.41 8.07
CA SER A 240 -2.14 18.41 8.60
C SER A 240 -1.73 17.05 8.09
N VAL A 241 -1.21 16.19 8.97
CA VAL A 241 -0.76 14.82 8.66
C VAL A 241 -1.96 13.87 8.79
N PRO A 242 -2.49 13.34 7.68
CA PRO A 242 -3.67 12.49 7.70
C PRO A 242 -3.33 11.02 7.95
N ILE A 243 -4.25 10.28 8.59
CA ILE A 243 -4.03 8.85 8.83
C ILE A 243 -4.16 8.00 7.56
N LEU A 244 -5.21 8.22 6.76
CA LEU A 244 -5.59 7.29 5.67
C LEU A 244 -5.72 7.95 4.28
N ARG A 245 -5.47 9.26 4.19
CA ARG A 245 -5.75 10.05 2.98
C ARG A 245 -4.61 9.95 1.98
N SER A 246 -4.97 10.01 0.70
CA SER A 246 -4.03 10.13 -0.41
C SER A 246 -3.36 11.49 -0.49
N SER A 247 -3.85 12.49 0.26
CA SER A 247 -3.32 13.83 0.29
C SER A 247 -3.29 14.42 1.70
N PHE A 248 -2.28 15.25 1.96
CA PHE A 248 -2.19 16.08 3.15
C PHE A 248 -2.41 17.55 2.78
N PHE A 249 -2.75 18.36 3.78
CA PHE A 249 -2.95 19.80 3.61
C PHE A 249 -1.78 20.57 4.20
N LEU A 250 -1.26 21.50 3.41
CA LEU A 250 -0.18 22.41 3.80
C LEU A 250 -0.66 23.85 3.64
N LEU A 251 -0.61 24.64 4.71
CA LEU A 251 -0.90 26.07 4.68
C LEU A 251 0.40 26.84 4.90
N PRO A 252 1.03 27.39 3.85
CA PRO A 252 2.19 28.26 4.01
C PRO A 252 1.83 29.53 4.80
N ALA A 253 2.79 30.06 5.56
CA ALA A 253 2.56 31.28 6.34
C ALA A 253 2.16 32.47 5.44
N GLY A 254 1.09 33.16 5.82
CA GLY A 254 0.57 34.33 5.09
C GLY A 254 -0.25 34.02 3.84
N GLU A 255 -0.52 32.74 3.53
CA GLU A 255 -1.45 32.35 2.47
C GLU A 255 -2.88 32.23 3.02
N LYS A 256 -3.88 32.47 2.15
CA LYS A 256 -5.30 32.32 2.50
C LYS A 256 -5.83 30.91 2.26
N GLU A 257 -5.24 30.18 1.33
CA GLU A 257 -5.69 28.86 0.90
C GLU A 257 -4.63 27.79 1.14
N SER A 258 -5.06 26.60 1.56
CA SER A 258 -4.18 25.45 1.76
C SER A 258 -3.89 24.73 0.45
N LEU A 259 -2.64 24.29 0.29
CA LEU A 259 -2.21 23.38 -0.76
C LEU A 259 -2.57 21.93 -0.40
N ALA A 260 -3.23 21.22 -1.31
CA ALA A 260 -3.44 19.78 -1.20
C ALA A 260 -2.30 19.03 -1.90
N VAL A 261 -1.52 18.27 -1.14
CA VAL A 261 -0.34 17.55 -1.65
C VAL A 261 -0.61 16.06 -1.61
N VAL A 262 -0.52 15.39 -2.76
CA VAL A 262 -0.72 13.94 -2.88
C VAL A 262 0.52 13.19 -2.41
N THR A 263 0.37 12.15 -1.60
CA THR A 263 1.48 11.31 -1.14
C THR A 263 1.06 9.87 -0.84
N THR A 264 2.00 8.95 -1.02
CA THR A 264 1.92 7.57 -0.50
C THR A 264 2.65 7.40 0.83
N ASP A 265 3.34 8.44 1.31
CA ASP A 265 4.02 8.42 2.59
C ASP A 265 3.01 8.35 3.73
N ARG A 266 3.41 7.60 4.76
CA ARG A 266 2.57 7.37 5.93
C ARG A 266 3.25 7.67 7.24
N ASP A 267 4.57 7.63 7.22
CA ASP A 267 5.38 8.08 8.32
C ASP A 267 5.22 9.59 8.46
N GLU A 268 4.88 10.03 9.67
CA GLU A 268 4.65 11.42 9.98
C GLU A 268 5.86 12.29 9.60
N GLN A 269 7.08 11.84 9.92
CA GLN A 269 8.29 12.57 9.59
C GLN A 269 8.47 12.67 8.06
N LYS A 270 8.20 11.60 7.29
CA LYS A 270 8.25 11.67 5.82
C LYS A 270 7.24 12.66 5.24
N ILE A 271 6.03 12.73 5.79
CA ILE A 271 5.02 13.70 5.37
C ILE A 271 5.49 15.13 5.71
N ILE A 272 6.02 15.36 6.91
CA ILE A 272 6.58 16.64 7.32
C ILE A 272 7.76 17.04 6.42
N ALA A 273 8.67 16.11 6.12
CA ALA A 273 9.79 16.35 5.22
C ALA A 273 9.30 16.74 3.82
N SER A 274 8.28 16.06 3.30
CA SER A 274 7.64 16.41 2.02
C SER A 274 6.99 17.79 2.07
N ALA A 275 6.29 18.13 3.15
CA ALA A 275 5.71 19.46 3.34
C ALA A 275 6.78 20.56 3.34
N VAL A 276 7.92 20.33 4.01
CA VAL A 276 9.05 21.26 4.04
C VAL A 276 9.62 21.49 2.64
N LYS A 277 9.78 20.44 1.82
CA LYS A 277 10.23 20.59 0.43
C LYS A 277 9.29 21.49 -0.37
N VAL A 278 7.97 21.31 -0.21
CA VAL A 278 6.97 22.16 -0.86
C VAL A 278 7.06 23.61 -0.37
N LEU A 279 7.20 23.84 0.94
CA LEU A 279 7.37 25.20 1.50
C LEU A 279 8.61 25.91 0.95
N ILE A 280 9.73 25.22 0.81
CA ILE A 280 10.97 25.80 0.27
C ILE A 280 10.75 26.27 -1.16
N VAL A 281 10.15 25.43 -2.00
CA VAL A 281 9.87 25.78 -3.41
C VAL A 281 8.84 26.91 -3.51
N HIS A 282 7.77 26.84 -2.72
CA HIS A 282 6.72 27.88 -2.66
C HIS A 282 7.28 29.25 -2.28
N ASN A 283 8.09 29.30 -1.22
CA ASN A 283 8.68 30.55 -0.73
C ASN A 283 9.70 31.14 -1.71
N ALA A 284 10.51 30.30 -2.37
CA ALA A 284 11.45 30.76 -3.39
C ALA A 284 10.72 31.37 -4.60
N ALA A 285 9.64 30.73 -5.08
CA ALA A 285 8.83 31.26 -6.17
C ALA A 285 8.20 32.63 -5.82
N LYS A 286 7.73 32.79 -4.57
CA LYS A 286 7.16 34.05 -4.08
C LYS A 286 8.19 35.18 -3.98
N GLN A 287 9.45 34.87 -3.67
CA GLN A 287 10.52 35.87 -3.65
C GLN A 287 10.91 36.30 -5.06
N ALA A 288 10.93 35.39 -6.04
CA ALA A 288 11.23 35.71 -7.43
C ALA A 288 10.11 36.51 -8.14
N ALA A 289 8.88 36.45 -7.61
CA ALA A 289 7.74 37.19 -8.14
C ALA A 289 7.58 38.61 -7.56
N LYS A 290 8.49 39.04 -6.67
CA LYS A 290 8.55 40.39 -6.11
C LYS A 290 9.69 41.18 -6.74
#